data_AF-A0AAV9ZPA7-F1
#
_entry.id   AF-A0AAV9ZPA7-F1
#
_cell.length_a   1.000
_cell.length_b   1.000
_cell.length_c   1.000
_cell.angle_alpha   90.00
_cell.angle_beta   90.00
_cell.angle_gamma   90.00
#
_symmetry.space_group_name_H-M   'P 1'
#
loop_
_entity.id
_entity.type
_entity.pdbx_description
1 polymer ?
#
loop_
_entity_poly.entity_id
_entity_poly.type
_entity_poly.pdbx_seq_one_letter_code
_entity_poly.pdbx_strand_id
1 'polypeptide(L)'
;IQSATVPGITIKGTSPIFFRIPVSAELTAAVRGGCYPHTPTVIHAHLPTIPRPAERWNEGMKPLDNRAIILSCFEAFKQFVN
;
A
#
# COMPACT_ATOMS: atom_id res chain seq x y z
N ILE A 1 7.20 -10.79 -19.06
CA ILE A 1 6.62 -10.70 -17.69
C ILE A 1 5.13 -10.48 -17.87
N GLN A 2 4.29 -11.40 -17.37
CA GLN A 2 2.83 -11.26 -17.44
C GLN A 2 2.34 -10.19 -16.45
N SER A 3 1.14 -9.65 -16.70
CA SER A 3 0.52 -8.70 -15.78
C SER A 3 0.21 -9.35 -14.44
N ALA A 4 0.49 -8.65 -13.34
CA ALA A 4 0.26 -9.14 -11.98
C ALA A 4 -0.20 -8.01 -11.07
N THR A 5 -0.93 -8.35 -10.00
CA THR A 5 -1.16 -7.42 -8.89
C THR A 5 -0.07 -7.66 -7.85
N VAL A 6 0.69 -6.61 -7.53
CA VAL A 6 1.71 -6.65 -6.48
C VAL A 6 1.17 -5.92 -5.24
N PRO A 7 1.01 -6.61 -4.10
CA PRO A 7 0.73 -5.95 -2.84
C PRO A 7 2.00 -5.25 -2.31
N GLY A 8 1.84 -4.06 -1.74
CA GLY A 8 2.92 -3.34 -1.09
C GLY A 8 2.48 -2.73 0.23
N ILE A 9 3.42 -2.56 1.17
CA ILE A 9 3.21 -1.80 2.40
C ILE A 9 4.37 -0.84 2.56
N THR A 10 4.07 0.43 2.82
CA THR A 10 5.07 1.39 3.31
C THR A 10 4.72 1.84 4.70
N ILE A 11 5.69 2.40 5.42
CA ILE A 11 5.48 2.98 6.75
C ILE A 11 5.86 4.45 6.69
N LYS A 12 4.92 5.34 7.04
CA LYS A 12 5.17 6.77 7.21
C LYS A 12 5.08 7.12 8.70
N GLY A 13 6.19 7.56 9.28
CA GLY A 13 6.29 7.72 10.73
C GLY A 13 6.06 6.38 11.42
N THR A 14 4.95 6.24 12.13
CA THR A 14 4.54 4.97 12.75
C THR A 14 3.27 4.34 12.16
N SER A 15 2.70 4.88 11.07
CA SER A 15 1.50 4.29 10.43
C SER A 15 1.84 3.60 9.12
N PRO A 16 1.34 2.37 8.88
CA PRO A 16 1.45 1.75 7.57
C PRO A 16 0.47 2.37 6.57
N ILE A 17 0.82 2.24 5.30
CA ILE A 17 -0.01 2.51 4.13
C ILE A 17 0.03 1.25 3.25
N PHE A 18 -1.14 0.71 2.93
CA PHE A 18 -1.27 -0.51 2.14
C PHE A 18 -1.51 -0.15 0.68
N PHE A 19 -0.84 -0.83 -0.25
CA PHE A 19 -0.93 -0.58 -1.68
C PHE A 19 -1.33 -1.84 -2.44
N ARG A 20 -2.21 -1.66 -3.42
CA ARG A 20 -2.49 -2.64 -4.46
C ARG A 20 -2.01 -2.07 -5.79
N ILE A 21 -0.93 -2.63 -6.32
CA ILE A 21 -0.22 -2.09 -7.48
C ILE A 21 -0.48 -3.01 -8.69
N PRO A 22 -1.23 -2.56 -9.71
CA PRO A 22 -1.33 -3.30 -10.96
C PRO A 22 -0.05 -3.12 -11.77
N VAL A 23 0.74 -4.18 -11.89
CA VAL A 23 1.93 -4.21 -12.72
C VAL A 23 1.56 -4.75 -14.10
N SER A 24 1.55 -3.85 -15.10
CA SER A 24 1.34 -4.21 -16.49
C SER A 24 2.66 -4.54 -17.20
N ALA A 25 2.57 -5.23 -18.34
CA ALA A 25 3.74 -5.49 -19.18
C ALA A 25 4.35 -4.17 -19.70
N GLU A 26 3.50 -3.18 -20.02
CA GLU A 26 3.94 -1.84 -20.43
C GLU A 26 4.72 -1.15 -19.32
N LEU A 27 4.19 -1.12 -18.09
CA LEU A 27 4.89 -0.54 -16.94
C LEU A 27 6.24 -1.21 -16.72
N THR A 28 6.29 -2.54 -16.85
CA THR A 28 7.53 -3.32 -16.71
C THR A 28 8.55 -2.96 -17.79
N ALA A 29 8.11 -2.81 -19.03
CA ALA A 29 8.96 -2.41 -20.15
C ALA A 29 9.47 -0.97 -19.97
N ALA A 30 8.61 -0.05 -19.55
CA ALA A 30 8.95 1.35 -19.32
C ALA A 30 10.00 1.50 -18.21
N VAL A 31 9.79 0.82 -17.07
CA VAL A 31 10.77 0.80 -15.96
C VAL A 31 12.11 0.22 -16.41
N ARG A 32 12.10 -0.89 -17.18
CA ARG A 32 13.34 -1.49 -17.71
C ARG A 32 14.08 -0.56 -18.67
N GLY A 33 13.34 0.18 -19.50
CA GLY A 33 13.89 1.15 -20.45
C GLY A 33 14.27 2.50 -19.83
N GLY A 34 14.00 2.73 -18.54
CA GLY A 34 14.22 4.01 -17.90
C GLY A 34 13.33 5.14 -18.44
N CYS A 35 12.16 4.79 -18.98
CA CYS A 35 11.20 5.74 -19.52
C CYS A 35 9.88 5.70 -18.74
N TYR A 36 9.05 6.71 -18.98
CA TYR A 36 7.69 6.75 -18.42
C TYR A 36 6.75 5.89 -19.27
N PRO A 37 5.82 5.12 -18.64
CA PRO A 37 4.77 4.44 -19.37
C PRO A 37 3.85 5.47 -20.03
N HIS A 38 3.28 5.12 -21.19
CA HIS A 38 2.32 5.96 -21.88
C HIS A 38 0.96 5.90 -21.17
N THR A 39 0.58 4.71 -20.72
CA THR A 39 -0.64 4.49 -19.93
C THR A 39 -0.38 4.78 -18.45
N PRO A 40 -1.16 5.68 -17.82
CA PRO A 40 -1.05 5.92 -16.39
C PRO A 40 -1.26 4.64 -15.58
N THR A 41 -0.37 4.38 -14.62
CA THR A 41 -0.56 3.29 -13.65
C THR A 41 -1.37 3.79 -12.47
N VAL A 42 -2.62 3.33 -12.35
CA VAL A 42 -3.50 3.67 -11.23
C VAL A 42 -3.25 2.71 -10.07
N ILE A 43 -2.76 3.23 -8.95
CA ILE A 43 -2.46 2.46 -7.74
C ILE A 43 -3.54 2.76 -6.69
N HIS A 44 -4.01 1.73 -6.00
CA HIS A 44 -4.90 1.91 -4.85
C HIS A 44 -4.09 1.94 -3.56
N ALA A 45 -4.33 2.96 -2.73
CA ALA A 45 -3.74 3.08 -1.40
C ALA A 45 -4.85 3.02 -0.34
N HIS A 46 -4.63 2.24 0.71
CA HIS A 46 -5.50 2.18 1.87
C HIS A 46 -4.76 2.68 3.11
N LEU A 47 -5.34 3.67 3.77
CA LEU A 47 -4.88 4.22 5.03
C LEU A 47 -5.90 3.81 6.10
N PRO A 48 -5.50 3.09 7.15
CA PRO A 48 -6.40 2.68 8.22
C PRO A 48 -7.13 3.88 8.84
N THR A 49 -8.43 3.71 9.07
CA THR A 49 -9.25 4.70 9.78
C THR A 49 -9.09 4.47 11.27
N ILE A 50 -8.27 5.30 11.91
CA ILE A 50 -7.92 5.20 13.34
C ILE A 50 -8.60 6.31 14.16
N PRO A 51 -8.82 6.12 15.48
CA PRO A 51 -9.49 7.08 16.36
C PRO A 51 -8.95 8.50 16.33
N ARG A 52 -7.63 8.66 16.14
CA ARG A 52 -6.93 9.97 16.13
C ARG A 52 -6.26 10.19 14.77
N PRO A 53 -7.01 10.50 13.71
CA PRO A 53 -6.46 10.55 12.36
C PRO A 53 -5.42 11.64 12.17
N ALA A 54 -5.50 12.76 12.90
CA ALA A 54 -4.52 13.83 12.88
C ALA A 54 -3.13 13.37 13.36
N GLU A 55 -3.10 12.45 14.34
CA GLU A 55 -1.87 11.94 14.95
C GLU A 55 -1.33 10.68 14.27
N ARG A 56 -1.91 10.21 13.16
CA ARG A 56 -1.55 8.90 12.58
C ARG A 56 -0.06 8.71 12.31
N TRP A 57 0.67 9.76 11.91
CA TRP A 57 2.09 9.63 11.62
C TRP A 57 2.92 9.52 12.91
N ASN A 58 2.44 10.11 14.00
CA ASN A 58 3.09 10.06 15.30
C ASN A 58 2.68 8.80 16.08
N GLU A 59 1.41 8.43 16.03
CA GLU A 59 0.76 7.42 16.86
C GLU A 59 0.28 6.17 16.12
N GLY A 60 0.45 6.02 14.80
CA GLY A 60 -0.09 4.90 14.02
C GLY A 60 -0.04 3.54 14.74
N MET A 61 1.15 2.97 14.94
CA MET A 61 1.33 1.68 15.60
C MET A 61 1.61 1.77 17.11
N LYS A 62 1.46 2.92 17.78
CA LYS A 62 1.82 3.03 19.22
C LYS A 62 0.65 2.65 20.15
N PRO A 63 -0.50 3.34 20.12
CA PRO A 63 -1.65 3.02 20.96
C PRO A 63 -2.25 1.67 20.60
N LEU A 64 -2.83 0.99 21.60
CA LEU A 64 -3.40 -0.34 21.42
C LEU A 64 -4.64 -0.32 20.51
N ASP A 65 -5.49 0.70 20.65
CA ASP A 65 -6.69 0.91 19.82
C ASP A 65 -6.36 1.09 18.34
N ASN A 66 -5.32 1.89 18.03
CA ASN A 66 -4.84 2.03 16.65
C ASN A 66 -4.27 0.71 16.11
N ARG A 67 -3.43 0.01 16.89
CA ARG A 67 -2.81 -1.26 16.48
C ARG A 67 -3.85 -2.32 16.14
N ALA A 68 -4.90 -2.46 16.96
CA ALA A 68 -5.97 -3.42 16.72
C ALA A 68 -6.60 -3.23 15.34
N ILE A 69 -6.92 -1.98 14.97
CA ILE A 69 -7.49 -1.63 13.68
C ILE A 69 -6.48 -1.90 12.55
N ILE A 70 -5.25 -1.42 12.71
CA ILE A 70 -4.22 -1.54 11.68
C ILE A 70 -3.88 -3.01 11.40
N LEU A 71 -3.81 -3.85 12.44
CA LEU A 71 -3.59 -5.29 12.27
C LEU A 71 -4.80 -5.96 11.63
N SER A 72 -6.04 -5.55 11.94
CA SER A 72 -7.22 -6.04 11.21
C SER A 72 -7.16 -5.68 9.71
N CYS A 73 -6.68 -4.48 9.36
CA CYS A 73 -6.45 -4.10 7.97
C CYS A 73 -5.35 -4.96 7.32
N PHE A 74 -4.26 -5.25 8.05
CA PHE A 74 -3.21 -6.14 7.56
C PHE A 74 -3.74 -7.56 7.31
N GLU A 75 -4.57 -8.11 8.20
CA GLU A 75 -5.15 -9.44 7.98
C GLU A 75 -6.07 -9.49 6.78
N ALA A 76 -6.89 -8.46 6.56
CA ALA A 76 -7.67 -8.33 5.33
C ALA A 76 -6.77 -8.14 4.10
N PHE A 77 -5.63 -7.50 4.24
CA PHE A 77 -4.68 -7.26 3.16
C PHE A 77 -3.95 -8.53 2.69
N LYS A 78 -3.74 -9.51 3.59
CA LYS A 78 -3.09 -10.78 3.25
C LYS A 78 -3.75 -11.54 2.10
N GLN A 79 -5.05 -11.35 1.84
CA GLN A 79 -5.71 -11.95 0.68
C GLN A 79 -5.11 -11.52 -0.68
N PHE A 80 -4.36 -10.42 -0.71
CA PHE A 80 -3.66 -9.91 -1.89
C PHE A 80 -2.19 -10.33 -1.93
N VAL A 81 -1.67 -10.95 -0.86
CA VAL A 81 -0.32 -11.49 -0.73
C VAL A 81 -0.41 -12.98 -1.01
N ASN A 82 0.12 -13.41 -2.16
CA ASN A 82 0.11 -14.81 -2.61
C ASN A 82 0.77 -15.75 -1.58
#